data_AF-A0A975TPM7-F1
#
_entry.id   AF-A0A975TPM7-F1
#
_cell.length_a   1.000
_cell.length_b   1.000
_cell.length_c   1.000
_cell.angle_alpha   90.00
_cell.angle_beta   90.00
_cell.angle_gamma   90.00
#
_symmetry.space_group_name_H-M   'P 1'
#
loop_
_entity.id
_entity.type
_entity.pdbx_description
1 polymer ?
#
loop_
_entity_poly.entity_id
_entity_poly.type
_entity_poly.pdbx_seq_one_letter_code
_entity_poly.pdbx_strand_id
1 'polypeptide(L)'
;MANFRVHVVPAVLALANPPWQQDVWLDRSTSENLDHIFHTLFDDFCDADNPERYLGTSLRTEEEVSLMRQLGAALNAAGDEAPNDTTEEYLRADNWPEVVAIAGRLAHVMVTNDLSELVTLHEVLREARKGGASPLAC
;
A
#
# COMPACT_ATOMS: atom_id res chain seq x y z
N MET A 1 -9.29 15.69 5.87
CA MET A 1 -8.12 14.83 6.09
C MET A 1 -7.61 14.40 4.74
N ALA A 2 -6.32 14.61 4.45
CA ALA A 2 -5.71 14.07 3.24
C ALA A 2 -5.79 12.53 3.32
N ASN A 3 -6.20 11.88 2.23
CA ASN A 3 -6.39 10.44 2.19
C ASN A 3 -5.04 9.75 1.98
N PHE A 4 -4.19 9.65 3.01
CA PHE A 4 -2.84 9.08 2.90
C PHE A 4 -2.84 7.65 2.34
N ARG A 5 -3.91 6.89 2.62
CA ARG A 5 -4.09 5.53 2.10
C ARG A 5 -4.07 5.47 0.56
N VAL A 6 -4.52 6.52 -0.13
CA VAL A 6 -4.52 6.57 -1.61
C VAL A 6 -3.11 6.55 -2.20
N HIS A 7 -2.09 6.87 -1.41
CA HIS A 7 -0.69 6.82 -1.81
C HIS A 7 -0.02 5.50 -1.41
N VAL A 8 -0.33 4.98 -0.21
CA VAL A 8 0.28 3.73 0.29
C VAL A 8 -0.20 2.51 -0.49
N VAL A 9 -1.49 2.39 -0.81
CA VAL A 9 -2.01 1.20 -1.52
C VAL A 9 -1.36 1.01 -2.90
N PRO A 10 -1.28 2.03 -3.77
CA PRO A 10 -0.57 1.90 -5.04
C PRO A 10 0.92 1.56 -4.90
N ALA A 11 1.62 2.15 -3.93
CA ALA A 11 3.04 1.85 -3.71
C ALA A 11 3.27 0.37 -3.34
N VAL A 12 2.43 -0.19 -2.46
CA VAL A 12 2.49 -1.61 -2.11
C VAL A 12 2.11 -2.50 -3.31
N LEU A 13 1.14 -2.09 -4.14
CA LEU A 13 0.79 -2.81 -5.36
C LEU A 13 1.93 -2.83 -6.39
N ALA A 14 2.67 -1.72 -6.52
CA ALA A 14 3.85 -1.65 -7.39
C ALA A 14 4.97 -2.59 -6.90
N LEU A 15 5.21 -2.65 -5.59
CA LEU A 15 6.13 -3.63 -4.96
C LEU A 15 5.67 -5.08 -5.13
N ALA A 16 4.38 -5.34 -5.28
CA ALA A 16 3.85 -6.68 -5.51
C ALA A 16 3.88 -7.11 -6.99
N ASN A 17 4.32 -6.26 -7.93
CA ASN A 17 4.18 -6.47 -9.36
C ASN A 17 5.55 -6.49 -10.08
N PRO A 18 6.25 -7.65 -10.16
CA PRO A 18 7.57 -7.74 -10.79
C PRO A 18 7.63 -7.27 -12.25
N PRO A 19 6.64 -7.56 -13.12
CA PRO A 19 6.61 -6.96 -14.46
C PRO A 19 6.63 -5.43 -14.45
N TRP A 20 5.84 -4.79 -13.57
CA TRP A 20 5.83 -3.32 -13.43
C TRP A 20 7.18 -2.77 -12.96
N GLN A 21 7.84 -3.46 -12.04
CA GLN A 21 9.17 -3.06 -11.54
C GLN A 21 10.21 -3.05 -12.66
N GLN A 22 10.16 -4.05 -13.56
CA GLN A 22 11.09 -4.14 -14.68
C GLN A 22 10.75 -3.12 -15.78
N ASP A 23 9.47 -2.94 -16.09
CA ASP A 23 9.04 -2.13 -17.23
C ASP A 23 8.99 -0.62 -16.91
N VAL A 24 8.72 -0.25 -15.65
CA VAL A 24 8.51 1.16 -15.24
C VAL A 24 9.69 1.69 -14.44
N TRP A 25 10.10 1.02 -13.35
CA TRP A 25 11.11 1.61 -12.45
C TRP A 25 12.51 1.67 -13.07
N LEU A 26 12.80 0.83 -14.06
CA LEU A 26 14.05 0.88 -14.82
C LEU A 26 14.00 1.90 -15.97
N ASP A 27 12.82 2.39 -16.34
CA ASP A 27 12.67 3.46 -17.33
C ASP A 27 12.85 4.83 -16.66
N ARG A 28 14.04 5.41 -16.86
CA ARG A 28 14.42 6.73 -16.34
C ARG A 28 13.59 7.90 -16.89
N SER A 29 12.75 7.67 -17.90
CA SER A 29 11.81 8.69 -18.41
C SER A 29 10.52 8.78 -17.58
N THR A 30 10.26 7.80 -16.72
CA THR A 30 9.10 7.79 -15.82
C THR A 30 9.43 8.47 -14.49
N SER A 31 8.42 9.11 -13.88
CA SER A 31 8.56 9.73 -12.56
C SER A 31 8.37 8.75 -11.40
N GLU A 32 7.83 7.56 -11.67
CA GLU A 32 7.63 6.52 -10.67
C GLU A 32 8.81 5.56 -10.69
N ASN A 33 9.56 5.52 -9.59
CA ASN A 33 10.72 4.66 -9.41
C ASN A 33 10.79 4.17 -7.96
N LEU A 34 11.77 3.33 -7.65
CA LEU A 34 11.93 2.77 -6.31
C LEU A 34 12.15 3.86 -5.23
N ASP A 35 12.81 4.97 -5.56
CA ASP A 35 13.01 6.10 -4.66
C ASP A 35 11.66 6.75 -4.25
N HIS A 36 10.74 6.92 -5.21
CA HIS A 36 9.37 7.35 -4.91
C HIS A 36 8.63 6.39 -3.96
N ILE A 37 8.85 5.08 -4.10
CA ILE A 37 8.28 4.07 -3.21
C ILE A 37 8.85 4.22 -1.79
N PHE A 38 10.17 4.40 -1.65
CA PHE A 38 10.80 4.63 -0.35
C PHE A 38 10.25 5.88 0.32
N HIS A 39 10.19 7.02 -0.37
CA HIS A 39 9.58 8.23 0.16
C HIS A 39 8.12 8.03 0.61
N THR A 40 7.33 7.28 -0.16
CA THR A 40 5.95 6.98 0.18
C THR A 40 5.82 6.12 1.45
N LEU A 41 6.66 5.09 1.59
CA LEU A 41 6.53 4.08 2.63
C LEU A 41 7.30 4.37 3.91
N PHE A 42 8.32 5.24 3.86
CA PHE A 42 9.18 5.56 5.00
C PHE A 42 9.08 7.02 5.48
N ASP A 43 8.40 7.91 4.74
CA ASP A 43 8.31 9.33 5.12
C ASP A 43 6.90 9.93 4.90
N ASP A 44 6.51 10.15 3.65
CA ASP A 44 5.41 11.05 3.27
C ASP A 44 4.04 10.58 3.80
N PHE A 45 3.78 9.26 3.73
CA PHE A 45 2.44 8.70 3.97
C PHE A 45 2.44 7.50 4.92
N CYS A 46 3.61 6.97 5.25
CA CYS A 46 3.81 5.88 6.20
C CYS A 46 5.23 5.91 6.78
N ASP A 47 5.51 4.97 7.68
CA ASP A 47 6.85 4.62 8.14
C ASP A 47 6.85 3.11 8.36
N ALA A 48 7.44 2.38 7.44
CA ALA A 48 7.45 0.92 7.51
C ALA A 48 8.29 0.38 8.67
N ASP A 49 9.19 1.17 9.26
CA ASP A 49 9.91 0.80 10.48
C ASP A 49 9.05 1.00 11.74
N ASN A 50 8.11 1.96 11.71
CA ASN A 50 7.23 2.31 12.83
C ASN A 50 5.74 2.43 12.41
N PRO A 51 5.12 1.38 11.82
CA PRO A 51 3.82 1.49 11.15
C PRO A 51 2.64 1.71 12.10
N GLU A 52 2.78 1.45 13.40
CA GLU A 52 1.71 1.57 14.40
C GLU A 52 1.15 2.98 14.48
N ARG A 53 2.01 4.00 14.28
CA ARG A 53 1.60 5.41 14.32
C ARG A 53 0.65 5.79 13.18
N TYR A 54 0.55 4.95 12.15
CA TYR A 54 -0.30 5.15 10.98
C TYR A 54 -1.59 4.34 11.01
N LEU A 55 -1.84 3.55 12.06
CA LEU A 55 -3.13 2.88 12.26
C LEU A 55 -4.25 3.92 12.41
N GLY A 56 -5.32 3.76 11.63
CA GLY A 56 -6.41 4.71 11.50
C GLY A 56 -6.14 5.89 10.56
N THR A 57 -4.95 5.96 9.95
CA THR A 57 -4.58 7.02 8.99
C THR A 57 -4.34 6.46 7.59
N SER A 58 -3.21 5.79 7.35
CA SER A 58 -2.93 5.10 6.08
C SER A 58 -3.17 3.59 6.19
N LEU A 59 -3.01 3.02 7.38
CA LEU A 59 -3.28 1.62 7.71
C LEU A 59 -4.60 1.50 8.49
N ARG A 60 -5.34 0.40 8.32
CA ARG A 60 -6.68 0.21 8.89
C ARG A 60 -6.77 -0.86 9.96
N THR A 61 -5.95 -1.91 9.87
CA THR A 61 -6.03 -3.05 10.76
C THR A 61 -4.65 -3.38 11.33
N GLU A 62 -4.63 -4.05 12.47
CA GLU A 62 -3.40 -4.58 13.08
C GLU A 62 -2.66 -5.55 12.13
N GLU A 63 -3.40 -6.23 11.25
CA GLU A 63 -2.80 -7.09 10.22
C GLU A 63 -2.05 -6.26 9.16
N GLU A 64 -2.63 -5.15 8.68
CA GLU A 64 -1.93 -4.22 7.79
C GLU A 64 -0.67 -3.66 8.45
N VAL A 65 -0.73 -3.30 9.75
CA VAL A 65 0.43 -2.84 10.53
C VAL A 65 1.51 -3.91 10.62
N SER A 66 1.12 -5.15 10.92
CA SER A 66 2.07 -6.28 11.04
C SER A 66 2.76 -6.60 9.71
N LEU A 67 2.01 -6.60 8.61
CA LEU A 67 2.55 -6.84 7.27
C LEU A 67 3.39 -5.66 6.77
N MET A 68 3.02 -4.42 7.09
CA MET A 68 3.85 -3.25 6.78
C MET A 68 5.20 -3.30 7.49
N ARG A 69 5.23 -3.72 8.76
CA ARG A 69 6.50 -3.90 9.50
C ARG A 69 7.39 -4.97 8.87
N GLN A 70 6.80 -6.08 8.46
CA GLN A 70 7.52 -7.13 7.74
C GLN A 70 8.07 -6.62 6.41
N LEU A 71 7.28 -5.80 5.69
CA LEU A 71 7.69 -5.20 4.43
C LEU A 71 8.88 -4.25 4.63
N GLY A 72 8.84 -3.40 5.67
CA GLY A 72 9.95 -2.52 6.04
C GLY A 72 11.23 -3.30 6.32
N ALA A 73 11.14 -4.36 7.13
CA ALA A 73 12.28 -5.22 7.43
C ALA A 73 12.88 -5.88 6.16
N ALA A 74 12.04 -6.36 5.24
CA ALA A 74 12.51 -6.96 3.99
C ALA A 74 13.14 -5.93 3.05
N LEU A 75 12.59 -4.71 2.97
CA LEU A 75 13.16 -3.62 2.18
C LEU A 75 14.52 -3.17 2.72
N ASN A 76 14.65 -3.06 4.05
CA ASN A 76 15.94 -2.73 4.69
C ASN A 76 16.99 -3.83 4.42
N ALA A 77 16.60 -5.10 4.52
CA ALA A 77 17.48 -6.20 4.16
C ALA A 77 17.91 -6.13 2.68
N ALA A 78 17.01 -5.75 1.77
CA ALA A 78 17.35 -5.55 0.35
C ALA A 78 18.36 -4.41 0.17
N GLY A 79 18.24 -3.36 0.98
CA GLY A 79 19.19 -2.24 1.02
C GLY A 79 20.58 -2.67 1.48
N ASP A 80 20.68 -3.59 2.43
CA ASP A 80 21.97 -4.14 2.86
C ASP A 80 22.73 -4.86 1.71
N GLU A 81 22.01 -5.33 0.68
CA GLU A 81 22.56 -5.98 -0.51
C GLU A 81 22.76 -5.01 -1.70
N ALA A 82 22.31 -3.76 -1.58
CA ALA A 82 22.33 -2.73 -2.63
C ALA A 82 23.22 -1.54 -2.24
N PRO A 83 24.56 -1.66 -2.32
CA PRO A 83 25.50 -0.70 -1.72
C PRO A 83 25.49 0.69 -2.36
N ASN A 84 24.94 0.85 -3.56
CA ASN A 84 24.81 2.16 -4.21
C ASN A 84 23.35 2.65 -4.24
N ASP A 85 22.45 1.98 -3.53
CA ASP A 85 21.01 2.29 -3.45
C ASP A 85 20.33 2.42 -4.83
N THR A 86 20.84 1.70 -5.84
CA THR A 86 20.27 1.76 -7.18
C THR A 86 19.11 0.78 -7.34
N THR A 87 18.07 1.17 -8.09
CA THR A 87 16.93 0.29 -8.38
C THR A 87 17.40 -1.06 -8.95
N GLU A 88 18.37 -1.05 -9.86
CA GLU A 88 18.92 -2.26 -10.46
C GLU A 88 19.63 -3.18 -9.46
N GLU A 89 20.21 -2.65 -8.39
CA GLU A 89 20.81 -3.46 -7.32
C GLU A 89 19.74 -4.06 -6.41
N TYR A 90 18.77 -3.26 -5.97
CA TYR A 90 17.62 -3.76 -5.20
C TYR A 90 16.90 -4.91 -5.90
N LEU A 91 16.60 -4.76 -7.21
CA LEU A 91 15.94 -5.81 -7.99
C LEU A 91 16.79 -7.08 -8.19
N ARG A 92 18.10 -7.02 -7.94
CA ARG A 92 19.02 -8.16 -7.99
C ARG A 92 19.34 -8.75 -6.61
N ALA A 93 18.93 -8.11 -5.53
CA ALA A 93 19.12 -8.63 -4.18
C ALA A 93 18.48 -10.01 -4.05
N ASP A 94 19.17 -10.93 -3.37
CA ASP A 94 18.72 -12.31 -3.17
C ASP A 94 17.40 -12.35 -2.38
N ASN A 95 17.18 -11.34 -1.52
CA ASN A 95 15.97 -11.19 -0.73
C ASN A 95 14.82 -10.45 -1.43
N TRP A 96 15.01 -9.89 -2.63
CA TRP A 96 13.97 -9.15 -3.34
C TRP A 96 12.67 -9.97 -3.54
N PRO A 97 12.72 -11.29 -3.81
CA PRO A 97 11.50 -12.11 -3.87
C PRO A 97 10.67 -12.10 -2.58
N GLU A 98 11.30 -11.94 -1.41
CA GLU A 98 10.60 -11.82 -0.13
C GLU A 98 9.86 -10.48 -0.01
N VAL A 99 10.47 -9.38 -0.46
CA VAL A 99 9.81 -8.07 -0.57
C VAL A 99 8.52 -8.19 -1.40
N VAL A 100 8.62 -8.78 -2.60
CA VAL A 100 7.47 -8.99 -3.49
C VAL A 100 6.40 -9.85 -2.82
N ALA A 101 6.79 -10.93 -2.14
CA ALA A 101 5.85 -11.84 -1.48
C ALA A 101 5.12 -11.18 -0.31
N ILE A 102 5.80 -10.39 0.52
CA ILE A 102 5.18 -9.64 1.63
C ILE A 102 4.28 -8.54 1.08
N ALA A 103 4.75 -7.77 0.10
CA ALA A 103 3.97 -6.73 -0.57
C ALA A 103 2.68 -7.30 -1.18
N GLY A 104 2.74 -8.48 -1.81
CA GLY A 104 1.56 -9.15 -2.35
C GLY A 104 0.53 -9.52 -1.27
N ARG A 105 0.98 -10.01 -0.11
CA ARG A 105 0.08 -10.28 1.03
C ARG A 105 -0.53 -8.99 1.57
N LEU A 106 0.28 -7.95 1.77
CA LEU A 106 -0.19 -6.66 2.26
C LEU A 106 -1.19 -6.03 1.29
N ALA A 107 -0.89 -6.01 -0.01
CA ALA A 107 -1.78 -5.51 -1.05
C ALA A 107 -3.14 -6.23 -1.01
N HIS A 108 -3.12 -7.56 -0.88
CA HIS A 108 -4.35 -8.35 -0.78
C HIS A 108 -5.21 -7.93 0.42
N VAL A 109 -4.61 -7.80 1.61
CA VAL A 109 -5.31 -7.36 2.82
C VAL A 109 -5.85 -5.93 2.65
N MET A 110 -5.03 -5.01 2.15
CA MET A 110 -5.43 -3.61 1.97
C MET A 110 -6.61 -3.46 1.02
N VAL A 111 -6.56 -4.11 -0.15
CA VAL A 111 -7.64 -4.07 -1.13
C VAL A 111 -8.91 -4.73 -0.59
N THR A 112 -8.78 -5.84 0.14
CA THR A 112 -9.94 -6.51 0.76
C THR A 112 -10.62 -5.61 1.80
N ASN A 113 -9.83 -4.91 2.63
CA ASN A 113 -10.34 -3.93 3.58
C ASN A 113 -11.01 -2.74 2.89
N ASP A 114 -10.46 -2.26 1.76
CA ASP A 114 -11.08 -1.21 0.94
C ASP A 114 -12.41 -1.61 0.34
N LEU A 115 -12.50 -2.81 -0.22
CA LEU A 115 -13.74 -3.34 -0.77
C LEU A 115 -14.80 -3.56 0.32
N SER A 116 -14.41 -4.05 1.49
CA SER A 116 -15.32 -4.29 2.62
C SER A 116 -15.94 -2.99 3.15
N GLU A 117 -15.15 -1.92 3.25
CA GLU A 117 -15.65 -0.59 3.62
C GLU A 117 -16.63 -0.04 2.58
N LEU A 118 -16.32 -0.20 1.29
CA LEU A 118 -17.20 0.24 0.20
C LEU A 118 -18.54 -0.51 0.20
N VAL A 119 -18.52 -1.82 0.45
CA VAL A 119 -19.74 -2.64 0.59
C VAL A 119 -20.57 -2.14 1.78
N THR A 120 -19.95 -1.96 2.94
CA THR A 120 -20.61 -1.45 4.14
C THR A 120 -21.27 -0.09 3.89
N LEU A 121 -20.54 0.84 3.26
CA LEU A 121 -21.07 2.15 2.89
C LEU A 121 -22.27 2.05 1.94
N HIS A 122 -22.19 1.16 0.95
CA HIS A 122 -23.29 0.93 0.01
C HIS A 122 -24.56 0.43 0.71
N GLU A 123 -24.42 -0.50 1.67
CA GLU A 123 -25.54 -1.01 2.46
C GLU A 123 -26.18 0.07 3.32
N VAL A 124 -25.37 0.87 4.01
CA VAL A 124 -25.84 2.01 4.82
C VAL A 124 -26.62 3.02 3.96
N LEU A 125 -26.08 3.38 2.79
CA LEU A 125 -26.75 4.30 1.87
C LEU A 125 -28.04 3.71 1.29
N ARG A 126 -28.07 2.40 1.05
CA ARG A 126 -29.27 1.70 0.59
C ARG A 126 -30.37 1.71 1.64
N GLU A 127 -30.04 1.45 2.91
CA GLU A 127 -31.02 1.49 4.00
C GLU A 127 -31.51 2.91 4.28
N ALA A 128 -30.62 3.92 4.25
CA ALA A 128 -31.00 5.33 4.36
C ALA A 128 -32.00 5.74 3.27
N ARG A 129 -31.82 5.23 2.03
CA ARG A 129 -32.75 5.48 0.92
C ARG A 129 -34.10 4.77 1.10
N LYS A 130 -34.12 3.56 1.67
CA LYS A 130 -35.37 2.83 1.98
C LYS A 130 -36.17 3.48 3.13
N GLY A 131 -35.48 4.01 4.13
CA GLY A 131 -36.08 4.75 5.25
C GLY A 131 -36.61 6.14 4.87
N GLY A 132 -36.19 6.69 3.72
CA GLY A 132 -36.63 7.97 3.18
C GLY A 132 -37.87 7.91 2.26
N ALA A 133 -38.78 6.93 2.46
CA ALA A 133 -40.06 6.92 1.74
C ALA A 133 -40.92 8.12 2.18
N SER A 134 -41.12 9.05 1.25
CA SER A 134 -41.87 10.30 1.39
C SER A 134 -43.29 10.10 1.95
N PRO A 135 -43.65 10.68 3.12
CA PRO A 135 -45.03 10.74 3.58
C PRO A 135 -45.68 12.02 3.06
N LEU A 136 -45.88 12.14 1.75
CA LEU A 136 -46.73 13.18 1.17
C LEU A 136 -47.54 12.59 0.01
N ALA A 137 -48.52 11.79 0.40
CA ALA A 137 -49.72 11.52 -0.37
C ALA A 137 -50.89 11.47 0.62
N CYS A 138 -51.41 12.65 0.96
CA CYS A 138 -52.82 12.95 1.21
C CYS A 138 -52.95 14.44 1.58
#